data_AF-A0AAD9NUU6-F1
#
_entry.id   AF-A0AAD9NUU6-F1
#
_cell.length_a   1.000
_cell.length_b   1.000
_cell.length_c   1.000
_cell.angle_alpha   90.00
_cell.angle_beta   90.00
_cell.angle_gamma   90.00
#
_symmetry.space_group_name_H-M   'P 1'
#
loop_
_entity.id
_entity.type
_entity.pdbx_description
1 polymer ?
#
loop_
_entity_poly.entity_id
_entity_poly.type
_entity_poly.pdbx_seq_one_letter_code
_entity_poly.pdbx_strand_id
1 'polypeptide(L)'
;MANLIGMGGPPMSTADLIQQMAALAWVKDDNKEPYNLVTSARVAYELYQRVSSSSDIDVYQTQCIAAITAYIQKHPKATENELAKVVKKEIDLFRTKVDAL
;
A
#
# COMPACT_ATOMS: atom_id res chain seq x y z
N MET A 1 24.02 41.66 -5.30
CA MET A 1 24.48 40.87 -4.14
C MET A 1 23.34 39.93 -3.78
N ALA A 2 23.53 38.62 -4.00
CA ALA A 2 22.46 37.63 -4.07
C ALA A 2 21.70 37.44 -2.73
N ASN A 3 20.37 37.53 -2.81
CA ASN A 3 19.45 37.07 -1.78
C ASN A 3 19.09 35.61 -2.13
N LEU A 4 19.65 34.65 -1.40
CA LEU A 4 19.28 33.23 -1.52
C LEU A 4 18.57 32.80 -0.24
N ILE A 5 17.24 32.98 -0.28
CA ILE A 5 16.21 31.99 0.08
C ILE A 5 16.57 31.09 1.27
N GLY A 6 15.88 31.35 2.38
CA GLY A 6 15.73 30.41 3.47
C GLY A 6 15.18 29.08 2.97
N MET A 7 16.02 28.04 2.97
CA MET A 7 15.59 26.65 2.91
C MET A 7 15.28 26.17 4.33
N GLY A 8 14.17 26.64 4.88
CA GLY A 8 13.52 26.06 6.05
C GLY A 8 12.72 24.82 5.64
N GLY A 9 13.41 23.74 5.25
CA GLY A 9 12.79 22.43 5.10
C GLY A 9 12.45 21.83 6.47
N PRO A 10 11.54 20.84 6.56
CA PRO A 10 11.37 20.08 7.78
C PRO A 10 12.73 19.53 8.25
N PRO A 11 12.97 19.49 9.58
CA PRO A 11 14.25 19.01 10.11
C PRO A 11 14.53 17.61 9.56
N MET A 12 15.75 17.43 9.03
CA MET A 12 16.19 16.16 8.43
C MET A 12 15.95 15.02 9.43
N SER A 13 15.24 13.97 9.00
CA SER A 13 14.96 12.83 9.87
C SER A 13 16.23 11.99 10.08
N THR A 14 16.31 11.29 11.22
CA THR A 14 17.42 10.37 11.52
C THR A 14 17.60 9.32 10.43
N ALA A 15 16.51 8.88 9.80
CA ALA A 15 16.57 7.89 8.73
C ALA A 15 17.13 8.46 7.42
N ASP A 16 16.90 9.76 7.14
CA ASP A 16 17.50 10.44 5.99
C ASP A 16 19.00 10.65 6.19
N LEU A 17 19.42 10.95 7.43
CA LEU A 17 20.83 11.03 7.78
C LEU A 17 21.54 9.68 7.61
N ILE A 18 20.92 8.58 8.04
CA ILE A 18 21.46 7.21 7.86
C ILE A 18 21.63 6.87 6.38
N GLN A 19 20.66 7.22 5.53
CA GLN A 19 20.76 6.99 4.08
C GLN A 19 21.87 7.83 3.44
N GLN A 20 22.08 9.08 3.88
CA GLN A 20 23.18 9.93 3.40
C GLN A 20 24.55 9.41 3.81
N MET A 21 24.70 8.91 5.05
CA MET A 21 25.93 8.27 5.49
C MET A 21 26.23 7.00 4.70
N ALA A 22 25.21 6.19 4.42
CA ALA A 22 25.35 4.97 3.62
C ALA A 22 25.70 5.28 2.16
N ALA A 23 25.11 6.33 1.58
CA ALA A 23 25.45 6.80 0.24
C ALA A 23 26.88 7.36 0.17
N LEU A 24 27.31 8.08 1.21
CA LEU A 24 28.68 8.59 1.31
C LEU A 24 29.70 7.45 1.40
N ALA A 25 29.41 6.40 2.18
CA ALA A 25 30.25 5.20 2.25
C ALA A 25 30.36 4.50 0.88
N TRP A 26 29.26 4.45 0.12
CA TRP A 26 29.30 3.94 -1.24
C TRP A 26 30.15 4.80 -2.17
N VAL A 27 29.98 6.13 -2.19
CA VAL A 27 30.77 7.01 -3.06
C VAL A 27 32.26 7.00 -2.70
N LYS A 28 32.59 6.88 -1.41
CA LYS A 28 33.96 6.96 -0.91
C LYS A 28 34.73 5.66 -1.05
N ASP A 29 34.12 4.53 -0.69
CA ASP A 29 34.81 3.24 -0.55
C ASP A 29 34.34 2.22 -1.61
N ASP A 30 33.53 2.64 -2.60
CA ASP A 30 32.78 1.80 -3.56
C ASP A 30 31.98 0.66 -2.90
N ASN A 31 31.72 0.80 -1.59
CA ASN A 31 31.01 -0.21 -0.81
C ASN A 31 29.50 0.06 -0.81
N LYS A 32 28.78 -0.67 -1.67
CA LYS A 32 27.32 -0.57 -1.85
C LYS A 32 26.50 -1.23 -0.74
N GLU A 33 27.10 -2.10 0.07
CA GLU A 33 26.38 -2.89 1.07
C GLU A 33 25.55 -2.05 2.06
N PRO A 34 26.10 -1.03 2.74
CA PRO A 34 25.32 -0.25 3.71
C PRO A 34 24.17 0.52 3.03
N TYR A 35 24.39 1.04 1.82
CA TYR A 35 23.36 1.76 1.07
C TYR A 35 22.22 0.82 0.64
N ASN A 36 22.57 -0.36 0.13
CA ASN A 36 21.60 -1.37 -0.27
C ASN A 36 20.80 -1.89 0.93
N LEU A 37 21.44 -2.08 2.08
CA LEU A 37 20.77 -2.53 3.31
C LEU A 37 19.73 -1.51 3.80
N VAL A 38 20.12 -0.23 3.90
CA VAL A 38 19.20 0.84 4.36
C VAL A 38 18.05 1.02 3.37
N THR A 39 18.35 1.01 2.07
CA THR A 39 17.34 1.17 1.02
C THR A 39 16.36 -0.01 1.01
N SER A 40 16.86 -1.24 1.08
CA SER A 40 16.01 -2.44 1.10
C SER A 40 15.13 -2.49 2.35
N ALA A 41 15.65 -2.13 3.53
CA ALA A 41 14.85 -2.04 4.75
C ALA A 41 13.72 -1.00 4.65
N ARG A 42 14.00 0.19 4.08
CA ARG A 42 12.98 1.22 3.83
C ARG A 42 11.91 0.74 2.86
N VAL A 43 12.30 0.12 1.75
CA VAL A 43 11.34 -0.43 0.77
C VAL A 43 10.50 -1.54 1.39
N ALA A 44 11.10 -2.46 2.16
CA ALA A 44 10.39 -3.51 2.85
C ALA A 44 9.39 -2.97 3.87
N TYR A 45 9.77 -1.93 4.62
CA TYR A 45 8.90 -1.25 5.58
C TYR A 45 7.73 -0.55 4.90
N GLU A 46 7.97 0.18 3.81
CA GLU A 46 6.92 0.83 3.02
C GLU A 46 5.98 -0.18 2.37
N LEU A 47 6.49 -1.30 1.86
CA LEU A 47 5.66 -2.39 1.35
C LEU A 47 4.85 -3.04 2.46
N TYR A 48 5.47 -3.32 3.60
CA TYR A 48 4.77 -3.86 4.77
C TYR A 48 3.67 -2.91 5.25
N GLN A 49 3.96 -1.61 5.34
CA GLN A 49 2.97 -0.62 5.69
C GLN A 49 1.88 -0.53 4.64
N ARG A 50 2.17 -0.49 3.34
CA ARG A 50 1.12 -0.43 2.31
C ARG A 50 0.24 -1.67 2.27
N VAL A 51 0.83 -2.85 2.47
CA VAL A 51 0.08 -4.11 2.59
C VAL A 51 -0.76 -4.11 3.87
N SER A 52 -0.17 -3.69 5.00
CA SER A 52 -0.85 -3.64 6.31
C SER A 52 -1.80 -2.45 6.46
N SER A 53 -1.68 -1.43 5.62
CA SER A 53 -2.55 -0.25 5.52
C SER A 53 -3.64 -0.44 4.48
N SER A 54 -3.80 -1.65 3.92
CA SER A 54 -5.08 -2.01 3.35
C SER A 54 -6.09 -1.88 4.48
N SER A 55 -6.94 -0.87 4.41
CA SER A 55 -7.94 -0.67 5.46
C SER A 55 -8.79 -1.94 5.56
N ASP A 56 -9.31 -2.28 6.73
CA ASP A 56 -10.23 -3.41 6.86
C ASP A 56 -11.42 -3.27 5.88
N ILE A 57 -11.77 -2.02 5.54
CA ILE A 57 -12.73 -1.67 4.49
C ILE A 57 -12.24 -2.13 3.09
N ASP A 58 -11.00 -1.84 2.70
CA ASP A 58 -10.43 -2.28 1.41
C ASP A 58 -10.36 -3.80 1.31
N VAL A 59 -10.05 -4.47 2.43
CA VAL A 59 -10.04 -5.94 2.52
C VAL A 59 -11.45 -6.48 2.30
N TYR A 60 -12.46 -5.92 2.97
CA TYR A 60 -13.84 -6.34 2.79
C TYR A 60 -14.39 -6.02 1.40
N GLN A 61 -13.99 -4.89 0.80
CA GLN A 61 -14.36 -4.52 -0.56
C GLN A 61 -13.79 -5.54 -1.56
N THR A 62 -12.51 -5.89 -1.40
CA THR A 62 -11.83 -6.89 -2.23
C THR A 62 -12.51 -8.27 -2.10
N GLN A 63 -12.88 -8.68 -0.88
CA GLN A 63 -13.62 -9.93 -0.65
C GLN A 63 -14.99 -9.92 -1.35
N CYS A 64 -15.74 -8.82 -1.30
CA CYS A 64 -17.03 -8.67 -1.97
C CYS A 64 -16.89 -8.82 -3.49
N ILE A 65 -15.94 -8.10 -4.10
CA ILE A 65 -15.68 -8.16 -5.56
C ILE A 65 -15.25 -9.58 -5.97
N ALA A 66 -14.38 -10.22 -5.19
CA ALA A 66 -13.91 -11.57 -5.46
C ALA A 66 -15.06 -12.60 -5.42
N ALA A 67 -15.98 -12.48 -4.45
CA ALA A 67 -17.14 -13.35 -4.33
C ALA A 67 -18.10 -13.23 -5.53
N ILE A 68 -18.39 -11.99 -5.97
CA ILE A 68 -19.22 -11.73 -7.15
C ILE A 68 -18.55 -12.30 -8.40
N THR A 69 -17.25 -12.05 -8.57
CA THR A 69 -16.49 -12.51 -9.74
C THR A 69 -16.44 -14.05 -9.80
N ALA A 70 -16.23 -14.70 -8.66
CA ALA A 70 -16.26 -16.16 -8.55
C ALA A 70 -17.64 -16.73 -8.92
N TYR A 71 -18.73 -16.05 -8.57
CA TYR A 71 -20.08 -16.45 -8.99
C TYR A 71 -20.26 -16.35 -10.51
N ILE A 72 -19.84 -15.22 -11.11
CA ILE A 72 -19.93 -15.02 -12.56
C ILE A 72 -19.14 -16.09 -13.33
N GLN A 73 -17.93 -16.40 -12.87
CA GLN A 73 -17.09 -17.43 -13.49
C GLN A 73 -17.71 -18.83 -13.40
N LYS A 74 -18.38 -19.15 -12.29
CA LYS A 74 -19.08 -20.43 -12.11
C LYS A 74 -20.42 -20.50 -12.84
N HIS A 75 -21.05 -19.37 -13.08
CA HIS A 75 -22.37 -19.25 -13.71
C HIS A 75 -22.33 -18.29 -14.91
N PRO A 76 -21.61 -18.63 -16.00
CA PRO A 76 -21.42 -17.74 -17.14
C PRO A 76 -22.70 -17.44 -17.94
N LYS A 77 -23.79 -18.18 -17.66
CA LYS A 77 -25.12 -17.98 -18.26
C LYS A 77 -26.15 -17.46 -17.25
N ALA A 78 -25.71 -16.96 -16.10
CA ALA A 78 -26.61 -16.37 -15.11
C ALA A 78 -27.38 -15.22 -15.74
N THR A 79 -28.68 -15.18 -15.46
CA THR A 79 -29.55 -14.09 -15.88
C THR A 79 -29.25 -12.83 -15.06
N GLU A 80 -29.58 -11.65 -15.59
CA GLU A 80 -29.39 -10.38 -14.86
C GLU A 80 -30.05 -10.39 -13.48
N ASN A 81 -31.23 -11.03 -13.36
CA ASN A 81 -31.93 -11.14 -12.08
C ASN A 81 -31.17 -12.02 -11.06
N GLU A 82 -30.50 -13.09 -11.49
CA GLU A 82 -29.70 -13.94 -10.62
C GLU A 82 -28.41 -13.21 -10.20
N LEU A 83 -27.76 -12.54 -11.15
CA LEU A 83 -26.62 -11.68 -10.91
C LEU A 83 -26.94 -10.57 -9.90
N ALA A 84 -28.05 -9.86 -10.09
CA ALA A 84 -28.49 -8.79 -9.20
C ALA A 84 -28.75 -9.29 -7.76
N LYS A 85 -29.32 -10.49 -7.61
CA LYS A 85 -29.52 -11.10 -6.29
C LYS A 85 -28.19 -11.39 -5.59
N VAL A 86 -27.20 -11.92 -6.30
CA VAL A 86 -25.89 -12.23 -5.73
C VAL A 86 -25.13 -10.94 -5.40
N VAL A 87 -25.10 -9.97 -6.32
CA VAL A 87 -24.47 -8.67 -6.07
C VAL A 87 -25.08 -8.00 -4.84
N LYS A 88 -26.42 -7.97 -4.72
CA LYS A 88 -27.09 -7.41 -3.55
C LYS A 88 -26.70 -8.13 -2.26
N LYS A 89 -26.71 -9.46 -2.27
CA LYS A 89 -26.31 -10.28 -1.12
C LYS A 89 -24.87 -9.99 -0.67
N GLU A 90 -23.92 -9.92 -1.60
CA GLU A 90 -22.51 -9.67 -1.25
C GLU A 90 -22.29 -8.22 -0.80
N ILE A 91 -23.04 -7.24 -1.33
CA ILE A 91 -23.04 -5.85 -0.85
C ILE A 91 -23.61 -5.76 0.58
N ASP A 92 -24.71 -6.44 0.88
CA ASP A 92 -25.30 -6.46 2.22
C ASP A 92 -24.33 -7.09 3.25
N LEU A 93 -23.61 -8.14 2.85
CA LEU A 93 -22.56 -8.76 3.66
C LEU A 93 -21.38 -7.81 3.88
N PHE A 94 -20.93 -7.12 2.83
CA PHE A 94 -19.88 -6.09 2.92
C PHE A 94 -20.27 -4.99 3.89
N ARG A 95 -21.49 -4.44 3.74
CA ARG A 95 -22.03 -3.42 4.64
C ARG A 95 -22.03 -3.89 6.10
N THR A 96 -22.49 -5.11 6.35
CA THR A 96 -22.51 -5.68 7.71
C THR A 96 -21.11 -5.77 8.32
N LYS A 97 -20.09 -6.12 7.52
CA LYS A 97 -18.70 -6.18 7.98
C LYS A 97 -18.12 -4.79 8.23
N VAL A 98 -18.44 -3.80 7.38
CA VAL A 98 -18.00 -2.42 7.55
C VAL A 98 -18.67 -1.76 8.76
N ASP A 99 -19.97 -2.00 8.98
CA ASP A 99 -20.72 -1.48 10.13
C ASP A 99 -20.24 -2.09 11.48
N ALA A 100 -19.48 -3.19 11.43
CA ALA A 100 -18.92 -3.87 12.59
C ALA A 100 -17.46 -3.48 12.93
N LEU A 101 -16.84 -2.61 12.12
CA LEU A 101 -15.53 -1.99 12.38
C LEU A 101 -15.67 -0.76 13.29
#